data_AF-A0A3N2CTW8-F1
#
_entry.id   AF-A0A3N2CTW8-F1
#
_cell.length_a   1.000
_cell.length_b   1.000
_cell.length_c   1.000
_cell.angle_alpha   90.00
_cell.angle_beta   90.00
_cell.angle_gamma   90.00
#
_symmetry.space_group_name_H-M   'P 1'
#
loop_
_entity.id
_entity.type
_entity.pdbx_description
1 polymer ?
#
loop_
_entity_poly.entity_id
_entity_poly.type
_entity_poly.pdbx_seq_one_letter_code
_entity_poly.pdbx_strand_id
1 'polypeptide(L)'
;MSAASKSRAAFAAAGLPVPIYKGPAPATVDHTVWDTRIGVLTHRVIGEVAPHAQNIPDVTGTVMADLVRSTVARVVADRTLGRLDRARIRVTGLTVQYVREYLPPLGVDFLGTELAAGGGRVDLAWYHPAVGVWFDELKTWRHARAGLDTETWVQVRRYLDAGKTTFGDAFVGVRLLTLGNRRACITITSNGLIEDLHTSPLAPARLHLRGVA
;
A
#
# COMPACT_ATOMS: atom_id res chain seq x y z
N MET A 1 -31.27 -7.15 6.13
CA MET A 1 -30.57 -8.15 5.27
C MET A 1 -29.06 -7.93 5.39
N SER A 2 -28.29 -8.90 5.89
CA SER A 2 -26.84 -8.71 6.11
C SER A 2 -26.05 -8.63 4.79
N ALA A 3 -24.86 -8.02 4.80
CA ALA A 3 -23.97 -7.98 3.63
C ALA A 3 -23.64 -9.39 3.09
N ALA A 4 -23.54 -10.38 3.99
CA ALA A 4 -23.38 -11.79 3.63
C ALA A 4 -24.61 -12.37 2.89
N SER A 5 -25.82 -11.92 3.24
CA SER A 5 -27.05 -12.31 2.54
C SER A 5 -27.16 -11.67 1.14
N LYS A 6 -26.74 -10.41 0.98
CA LYS A 6 -26.67 -9.74 -0.33
C LYS A 6 -25.64 -10.40 -1.26
N SER A 7 -24.45 -10.74 -0.73
CA SER A 7 -23.39 -11.41 -1.50
C SER A 7 -23.81 -12.82 -1.93
N ARG A 8 -24.44 -13.61 -1.05
CA ARG A 8 -24.97 -14.94 -1.43
C ARG A 8 -26.03 -14.86 -2.52
N ALA A 9 -26.95 -13.89 -2.44
CA ALA A 9 -27.97 -13.68 -3.47
C ALA A 9 -27.36 -13.28 -4.82
N ALA A 10 -26.31 -12.45 -4.82
CA ALA A 10 -25.60 -12.06 -6.04
C ALA A 10 -24.84 -13.24 -6.70
N PHE A 11 -24.18 -14.09 -5.91
CA PHE A 11 -23.50 -15.28 -6.44
C PHE A 11 -24.50 -16.31 -7.00
N ALA A 12 -25.62 -16.53 -6.29
CA ALA A 12 -26.68 -17.43 -6.75
C ALA A 12 -27.34 -16.93 -8.05
N ALA A 13 -27.60 -15.62 -8.16
CA ALA A 13 -28.18 -15.02 -9.36
C ALA A 13 -27.24 -15.10 -10.59
N ALA A 14 -25.93 -15.21 -10.37
CA ALA A 14 -24.92 -15.34 -11.41
C ALA A 14 -24.57 -16.79 -11.79
N GLY A 15 -25.24 -17.80 -11.21
CA GLY A 15 -24.94 -19.22 -11.45
C GLY A 15 -23.58 -19.68 -10.89
N LEU A 16 -22.98 -18.91 -9.98
CA LEU A 16 -21.68 -19.21 -9.38
C LEU A 16 -21.84 -20.03 -8.10
N PRO A 17 -20.90 -20.94 -7.78
CA PRO A 17 -20.93 -21.70 -6.54
C PRO A 17 -20.95 -20.76 -5.33
N VAL A 18 -21.99 -20.88 -4.50
CA VAL A 18 -22.20 -20.03 -3.32
C VAL A 18 -21.12 -20.37 -2.29
N PRO A 19 -20.28 -19.41 -1.85
CA PRO A 19 -19.22 -19.69 -0.90
C PRO A 19 -19.75 -20.27 0.42
N ILE A 20 -19.18 -21.42 0.83
CA ILE A 20 -19.57 -22.19 2.03
C ILE A 20 -19.01 -21.57 3.32
N TYR A 21 -18.04 -20.66 3.21
CA TYR A 21 -17.46 -20.02 4.38
C TYR A 21 -18.50 -19.15 5.11
N LYS A 22 -18.60 -19.33 6.43
CA LYS A 22 -19.30 -18.37 7.31
C LYS A 22 -18.70 -16.99 7.03
N GLY A 23 -19.54 -16.04 6.62
CA GLY A 23 -19.10 -14.65 6.50
C GLY A 23 -18.42 -14.23 7.80
N PRO A 24 -17.35 -13.43 7.75
CA PRO A 24 -16.68 -12.99 8.97
C PRO A 24 -17.73 -12.39 9.92
N ALA A 25 -17.59 -12.68 11.22
CA ALA A 25 -18.41 -12.00 12.21
C ALA A 25 -18.34 -10.49 11.96
N PRO A 26 -19.47 -9.77 12.01
CA PRO A 26 -19.44 -8.32 11.84
C PRO A 26 -18.45 -7.75 12.85
N ALA A 27 -17.48 -6.98 12.37
CA ALA A 27 -16.53 -6.34 13.25
C ALA A 27 -17.28 -5.41 14.20
N THR A 28 -16.96 -5.48 15.50
CA THR A 28 -17.45 -4.47 16.44
C THR A 28 -16.85 -3.10 16.07
N VAL A 29 -17.52 -2.01 16.46
CA VAL A 29 -17.07 -0.64 16.23
C VAL A 29 -15.65 -0.41 16.77
N ASP A 30 -15.32 -1.00 17.92
CA ASP A 30 -13.99 -0.93 18.52
C ASP A 30 -12.90 -1.56 17.64
N HIS A 31 -13.22 -2.66 16.97
CA HIS A 31 -12.29 -3.29 16.04
C HIS A 31 -12.02 -2.41 14.81
N THR A 32 -13.03 -1.72 14.30
CA THR A 32 -12.84 -0.80 13.17
C THR A 32 -11.96 0.38 13.53
N VAL A 33 -12.18 1.00 14.69
CA VAL A 33 -11.35 2.13 15.15
C VAL A 33 -9.90 1.71 15.37
N TRP A 34 -9.68 0.55 15.99
CA TRP A 34 -8.32 0.04 16.21
C TRP A 34 -7.60 -0.23 14.89
N ASP A 35 -8.25 -0.90 13.93
CA ASP A 35 -7.64 -1.21 12.63
C ASP A 35 -7.35 0.06 11.80
N THR A 36 -8.24 1.06 11.82
CA THR A 36 -7.97 2.36 11.21
C THR A 36 -6.74 3.02 11.82
N ARG A 37 -6.60 3.02 13.15
CA ARG A 37 -5.40 3.56 13.82
C ARG A 37 -4.13 2.80 13.45
N ILE A 38 -4.19 1.47 13.35
CA ILE A 38 -3.05 0.65 12.86
C ILE A 38 -2.68 1.01 11.43
N GLY A 39 -3.67 1.25 10.57
CA GLY A 39 -3.46 1.72 9.20
C GLY A 39 -2.68 3.03 9.18
N VAL A 40 -3.17 4.05 9.88
CA VAL A 40 -2.51 5.37 9.97
C VAL A 40 -1.08 5.26 10.51
N LEU A 41 -0.87 4.49 11.58
CA LEU A 41 0.46 4.28 12.15
C LEU A 41 1.39 3.56 11.18
N THR A 42 0.87 2.61 10.41
CA THR A 42 1.64 1.87 9.40
C THR A 42 2.07 2.81 8.27
N HIS A 43 1.17 3.65 7.76
CA HIS A 43 1.49 4.62 6.71
C HIS A 43 2.58 5.58 7.19
N ARG A 44 2.41 6.11 8.42
CA ARG A 44 3.41 6.99 9.03
C ARG A 44 4.77 6.32 9.20
N VAL A 45 4.83 5.10 9.75
CA VAL A 45 6.10 4.38 9.92
C VAL A 45 6.74 4.11 8.56
N ILE A 46 5.98 3.68 7.55
CA ILE A 46 6.51 3.45 6.20
C ILE A 46 7.03 4.75 5.59
N GLY A 47 6.31 5.86 5.70
CA GLY A 47 6.73 7.16 5.21
C GLY A 47 8.02 7.66 5.86
N GLU A 48 8.24 7.35 7.14
CA GLU A 48 9.49 7.68 7.84
C GLU A 48 10.64 6.70 7.52
N VAL A 49 10.35 5.42 7.27
CA VAL A 49 11.37 4.39 6.94
C VAL A 49 11.83 4.49 5.48
N ALA A 50 10.91 4.73 4.55
CA ALA A 50 11.15 4.72 3.10
C ALA A 50 12.37 5.53 2.62
N PRO A 51 12.56 6.81 3.01
CA PRO A 51 13.72 7.59 2.54
C PRO A 51 15.06 7.03 3.03
N HIS A 52 15.11 6.50 4.25
CA HIS A 52 16.33 5.91 4.81
C HIS A 52 16.60 4.53 4.22
N ALA A 53 15.54 3.76 3.98
CA ALA A 53 15.63 2.43 3.40
C ALA A 53 16.27 2.42 2.00
N GLN A 54 16.07 3.49 1.21
CA GLN A 54 16.73 3.66 -0.10
C GLN A 54 18.26 3.72 -0.05
N ASN A 55 18.85 3.91 1.13
CA ASN A 55 20.29 3.98 1.31
C ASN A 55 20.87 2.70 1.95
N ILE A 56 20.05 1.66 2.12
CA ILE A 56 20.44 0.41 2.76
C ILE A 56 20.48 -0.70 1.70
N PRO A 57 21.66 -1.19 1.30
CA PRO A 57 21.77 -2.22 0.26
C PRO A 57 21.14 -3.56 0.63
N ASP A 58 21.23 -3.95 1.90
CA ASP A 58 20.65 -5.19 2.40
C ASP A 58 19.41 -4.91 3.27
N VAL A 59 18.24 -4.98 2.64
CA VAL A 59 16.94 -4.81 3.29
C VAL A 59 16.57 -5.99 4.22
N THR A 60 17.37 -7.05 4.26
CA THR A 60 17.18 -8.21 5.16
C THR A 60 18.09 -8.18 6.39
N GLY A 61 19.11 -7.32 6.38
CA GLY A 61 20.12 -7.22 7.42
C GLY A 61 19.65 -6.52 8.70
N THR A 62 20.55 -6.51 9.69
CA THR A 62 20.31 -5.92 11.02
C THR A 62 20.07 -4.42 10.98
N VAL A 63 20.74 -3.70 10.07
CA VAL A 63 20.57 -2.25 9.91
C VAL A 63 19.12 -1.90 9.56
N MET A 64 18.51 -2.63 8.63
CA MET A 64 17.11 -2.42 8.26
C MET A 64 16.17 -2.78 9.41
N ALA A 65 16.42 -3.90 10.09
CA ALA A 65 15.64 -4.33 11.24
C ALA A 65 15.68 -3.29 12.38
N ASP A 66 16.84 -2.70 12.63
CA ASP A 66 17.05 -1.67 13.65
C ASP A 66 16.36 -0.35 13.28
N LEU A 67 16.41 0.05 12.01
CA LEU A 67 15.68 1.21 11.50
C LEU A 67 14.16 1.06 11.70
N VAL A 68 13.59 -0.08 11.28
CA VAL A 68 12.16 -0.34 11.47
C VAL A 68 11.81 -0.39 12.95
N ARG A 69 12.59 -1.13 13.76
CA ARG A 69 12.34 -1.28 15.20
C ARG A 69 12.34 0.08 15.93
N SER A 70 13.36 0.90 15.69
CA SER A 70 13.50 2.22 16.33
C SER A 70 12.39 3.18 15.89
N THR A 71 12.03 3.18 14.60
CA THR A 71 10.94 4.02 14.07
C THR A 71 9.59 3.59 14.66
N VAL A 72 9.29 2.29 14.72
CA VAL A 72 8.07 1.79 15.35
C VAL A 72 8.02 2.14 16.84
N ALA A 73 9.13 1.99 17.57
CA ALA A 73 9.17 2.31 18.99
C ALA A 73 8.82 3.78 19.26
N ARG A 74 9.30 4.69 18.40
CA ARG A 74 9.04 6.14 18.47
C ARG A 74 7.64 6.53 18.01
N VAL A 75 7.18 6.02 16.87
CA VAL A 75 5.87 6.39 16.28
C VAL A 75 4.70 5.71 17.01
N VAL A 76 4.86 4.44 17.37
CA VAL A 76 3.85 3.64 18.06
C VAL A 76 4.17 3.65 19.56
N ALA A 77 4.01 4.83 20.18
CA ALA A 77 4.28 5.06 21.60
C ALA A 77 3.00 5.23 22.44
N ASP A 78 1.87 5.53 21.82
CA ASP A 78 0.63 5.89 22.51
C ASP A 78 -0.06 4.68 23.17
N ARG A 79 -0.13 4.70 24.51
CA ARG A 79 -0.79 3.69 25.33
C ARG A 79 -2.32 3.72 25.23
N THR A 80 -2.94 4.78 24.70
CA THR A 80 -4.40 4.87 24.50
C THR A 80 -4.95 3.84 23.51
N LEU A 81 -4.07 3.14 22.77
CA LEU A 81 -4.43 1.98 21.95
C LEU A 81 -4.83 0.75 22.79
N GLY A 82 -4.57 0.73 24.10
CA GLY A 82 -4.89 -0.35 25.04
C GLY A 82 -4.13 -1.67 24.84
N ARG A 83 -3.52 -1.87 23.66
CA ARG A 83 -2.77 -3.06 23.24
C ARG A 83 -1.49 -2.68 22.49
N LEU A 84 -0.66 -1.87 23.14
CA LEU A 84 0.51 -1.25 22.51
C LEU A 84 1.46 -2.28 21.87
N ASP A 85 1.78 -3.37 22.56
CA ASP A 85 2.68 -4.40 22.03
C ASP A 85 2.12 -5.07 20.77
N ARG A 86 0.81 -5.36 20.78
CA ARG A 86 0.12 -5.91 19.61
C ARG A 86 0.12 -4.91 18.45
N ALA A 87 -0.07 -3.62 18.72
CA ALA A 87 0.01 -2.58 17.70
C ALA A 87 1.42 -2.52 17.10
N ARG A 88 2.47 -2.50 17.94
CA ARG A 88 3.87 -2.52 17.50
C ARG A 88 4.18 -3.74 16.63
N ILE A 89 3.82 -4.95 17.08
CA ILE A 89 4.04 -6.18 16.29
C ILE A 89 3.35 -6.07 14.92
N ARG A 90 2.10 -5.58 14.89
CA ARG A 90 1.34 -5.47 13.63
C ARG A 90 1.95 -4.45 12.68
N VAL A 91 2.27 -3.25 13.18
CA VAL A 91 2.89 -2.18 12.39
C VAL A 91 4.28 -2.60 11.90
N THR A 92 5.10 -3.22 12.75
CA THR A 92 6.39 -3.79 12.36
C THR A 92 6.23 -4.78 11.23
N GLY A 93 5.33 -5.77 11.36
CA GLY A 93 5.13 -6.79 10.33
C GLY A 93 4.73 -6.22 8.97
N LEU A 94 3.81 -5.25 8.95
CA LEU A 94 3.36 -4.58 7.72
C LEU A 94 4.47 -3.70 7.11
N THR A 95 5.24 -3.02 7.95
CA THR A 95 6.38 -2.19 7.50
C THR A 95 7.49 -3.05 6.91
N VAL A 96 7.87 -4.14 7.59
CA VAL A 96 8.86 -5.09 7.09
C VAL A 96 8.42 -5.71 5.76
N GLN A 97 7.14 -6.04 5.63
CA GLN A 97 6.61 -6.51 4.36
C GLN A 97 6.76 -5.46 3.25
N TYR A 98 6.39 -4.21 3.51
CA TYR A 98 6.57 -3.13 2.54
C TYR A 98 8.02 -3.02 2.09
N VAL A 99 8.95 -2.92 3.05
CA VAL A 99 10.38 -2.76 2.77
C VAL A 99 10.94 -3.93 1.96
N ARG A 100 10.53 -5.16 2.27
CA ARG A 100 11.06 -6.35 1.59
C ARG A 100 10.45 -6.61 0.21
N GLU A 101 9.15 -6.34 0.06
CA GLU A 101 8.40 -6.80 -1.12
C GLU A 101 8.07 -5.67 -2.09
N TYR A 102 8.01 -4.42 -1.63
CA TYR A 102 7.42 -3.31 -2.41
C TYR A 102 8.29 -2.05 -2.50
N LEU A 103 9.30 -1.91 -1.63
CA LEU A 103 10.26 -0.83 -1.72
C LEU A 103 10.88 -0.80 -3.12
N PRO A 104 10.91 0.36 -3.80
CA PRO A 104 11.65 0.49 -5.04
C PRO A 104 13.12 0.14 -4.84
N PRO A 105 13.81 -0.30 -5.88
CA PRO A 105 15.23 -0.60 -5.77
C PRO A 105 16.07 0.65 -5.55
N LEU A 106 17.35 0.44 -5.25
CA LEU A 106 18.33 1.53 -5.16
C LEU A 106 18.37 2.33 -6.47
N GLY A 107 18.71 3.62 -6.36
CA GLY A 107 18.75 4.54 -7.50
C GLY A 107 17.38 5.14 -7.86
N VAL A 108 16.36 4.86 -7.05
CA VAL A 108 15.07 5.56 -7.10
C VAL A 108 15.05 6.67 -6.05
N ASP A 109 14.73 7.88 -6.48
CA ASP A 109 14.62 9.03 -5.60
C ASP A 109 13.27 9.02 -4.88
N PHE A 110 13.31 9.22 -3.56
CA PHE A 110 12.12 9.42 -2.75
C PHE A 110 11.69 10.88 -2.82
N LEU A 111 10.51 11.15 -3.39
CA LEU A 111 9.99 12.51 -3.53
C LEU A 111 9.24 12.98 -2.28
N GLY A 112 8.70 12.06 -1.49
CA GLY A 112 8.03 12.40 -0.24
C GLY A 112 6.95 11.40 0.18
N THR A 113 6.40 11.63 1.36
CA THR A 113 5.24 10.94 1.91
C THR A 113 4.10 11.93 2.14
N GLU A 114 2.85 11.46 2.05
CA GLU A 114 1.65 12.29 2.23
C GLU A 114 1.66 13.51 1.28
N LEU A 115 2.15 13.31 0.05
CA LEU A 115 2.27 14.39 -0.95
C LEU A 115 0.87 14.80 -1.41
N ALA A 116 0.57 16.10 -1.37
CA ALA A 116 -0.72 16.63 -1.80
C ALA A 116 -0.99 16.30 -3.29
N ALA A 117 -2.14 15.69 -3.57
CA ALA A 117 -2.54 15.28 -4.92
C ALA A 117 -4.06 15.23 -5.05
N GLY A 118 -4.63 16.04 -5.96
CA GLY A 118 -6.04 15.92 -6.36
C GLY A 118 -7.05 16.09 -5.22
N GLY A 119 -6.76 16.99 -4.27
CA GLY A 119 -7.59 17.19 -3.06
C GLY A 119 -7.43 16.09 -1.99
N GLY A 120 -6.47 15.18 -2.16
CA GLY A 120 -6.05 14.19 -1.18
C GLY A 120 -4.53 14.20 -0.97
N ARG A 121 -4.00 13.11 -0.41
CA ARG A 121 -2.56 12.91 -0.21
C ARG A 121 -2.18 11.48 -0.59
N VAL A 122 -1.22 11.34 -1.49
CA VAL A 122 -0.66 10.02 -1.83
C VAL A 122 0.27 9.57 -0.72
N ASP A 123 0.28 8.27 -0.41
CA ASP A 123 1.07 7.79 0.73
C ASP A 123 2.56 8.00 0.50
N LEU A 124 3.06 7.67 -0.69
CA LEU A 124 4.46 7.85 -1.09
C LEU A 124 4.57 8.27 -2.56
N ALA A 125 5.61 9.02 -2.89
CA ALA A 125 5.96 9.39 -4.26
C ALA A 125 7.44 9.09 -4.55
N TRP A 126 7.70 8.59 -5.75
CA TRP A 126 9.00 8.08 -6.18
C TRP A 126 9.34 8.58 -7.58
N TYR A 127 10.64 8.72 -7.87
CA TYR A 127 11.14 9.07 -9.19
C TYR A 127 12.30 8.18 -9.60
N HIS A 128 12.30 7.75 -10.86
CA HIS A 128 13.43 7.09 -11.48
C HIS A 128 13.71 7.71 -12.86
N PRO A 129 14.96 8.06 -13.21
CA PRO A 129 15.27 8.82 -14.41
C PRO A 129 14.83 8.14 -15.72
N ALA A 130 14.91 6.81 -15.80
CA ALA A 130 14.52 6.06 -17.01
C ALA A 130 13.05 5.61 -17.04
N VAL A 131 12.29 5.83 -15.96
CA VAL A 131 10.93 5.30 -15.82
C VAL A 131 9.92 6.40 -15.56
N GLY A 132 10.26 7.42 -14.78
CA GLY A 132 9.38 8.54 -14.43
C GLY A 132 8.97 8.53 -12.96
N VAL A 133 7.90 9.27 -12.68
CA VAL A 133 7.29 9.48 -11.36
C VAL A 133 6.10 8.55 -11.18
N TRP A 134 6.03 7.88 -10.04
CA TRP A 134 4.82 7.15 -9.65
C TRP A 134 4.50 7.37 -8.18
N PHE A 135 3.27 7.03 -7.81
CA PHE A 135 2.81 7.05 -6.44
C PHE A 135 2.60 5.64 -5.91
N ASP A 136 2.79 5.46 -4.62
CA ASP A 136 2.28 4.27 -3.91
C ASP A 136 1.06 4.66 -3.09
N GLU A 137 0.04 3.81 -3.16
CA GLU A 137 -1.15 3.85 -2.31
C GLU A 137 -1.21 2.55 -1.51
N LEU A 138 -1.10 2.63 -0.19
CA LEU A 138 -0.95 1.51 0.73
C LEU A 138 -2.31 1.11 1.33
N LYS A 139 -2.56 -0.19 1.50
CA LYS A 139 -3.76 -0.74 2.16
C LYS A 139 -3.38 -1.86 3.14
N THR A 140 -3.82 -1.79 4.39
CA THR A 140 -3.36 -2.67 5.50
C THR A 140 -4.27 -3.87 5.85
N TRP A 141 -4.92 -4.47 4.84
CA TRP A 141 -5.60 -5.79 4.87
C TRP A 141 -7.09 -5.88 5.30
N ARG A 142 -7.79 -4.83 5.77
CA ARG A 142 -9.27 -4.93 5.92
C ARG A 142 -10.10 -4.60 4.68
N HIS A 143 -9.55 -3.84 3.75
CA HIS A 143 -10.17 -3.52 2.45
C HIS A 143 -9.77 -4.49 1.32
N ALA A 144 -8.89 -5.46 1.63
CA ALA A 144 -8.32 -6.40 0.66
C ALA A 144 -9.24 -7.57 0.26
N ARG A 145 -10.41 -7.69 0.92
CA ARG A 145 -11.41 -8.71 0.63
C ARG A 145 -12.53 -8.03 -0.15
N ALA A 146 -12.74 -8.49 -1.38
CA ALA A 146 -13.53 -7.88 -2.45
C ALA A 146 -12.70 -6.88 -3.27
N GLY A 147 -12.90 -6.88 -4.58
CA GLY A 147 -12.21 -5.97 -5.49
C GLY A 147 -12.27 -4.54 -4.99
N LEU A 148 -11.30 -3.75 -5.40
CA LEU A 148 -11.17 -2.35 -5.06
C LEU A 148 -12.54 -1.67 -5.07
N ASP A 149 -12.94 -1.20 -3.88
CA ASP A 149 -14.22 -0.54 -3.74
C ASP A 149 -14.24 0.74 -4.59
N THR A 150 -15.46 1.22 -4.84
CA THR A 150 -15.65 2.42 -5.65
C THR A 150 -14.89 3.62 -5.08
N GLU A 151 -14.75 3.71 -3.75
CA GLU A 151 -14.01 4.78 -3.09
C GLU A 151 -12.51 4.74 -3.42
N THR A 152 -11.90 3.54 -3.40
CA THR A 152 -10.50 3.37 -3.78
C THR A 152 -10.28 3.74 -5.23
N TRP A 153 -11.19 3.37 -6.14
CA TRP A 153 -11.09 3.78 -7.55
C TRP A 153 -11.23 5.28 -7.75
N VAL A 154 -12.15 5.94 -7.03
CA VAL A 154 -12.28 7.40 -7.05
C VAL A 154 -11.01 8.06 -6.53
N GLN A 155 -10.39 7.50 -5.48
CA GLN A 155 -9.11 7.99 -4.97
C GLN A 155 -7.97 7.82 -5.98
N VAL A 156 -7.79 6.63 -6.54
CA VAL A 156 -6.76 6.36 -7.57
C VAL A 156 -6.94 7.26 -8.78
N ARG A 157 -8.16 7.45 -9.28
CA ARG A 157 -8.43 8.34 -10.42
C ARG A 157 -7.99 9.78 -10.13
N ARG A 158 -8.31 10.30 -8.94
CA ARG A 158 -7.84 11.65 -8.53
C ARG A 158 -6.33 11.74 -8.52
N TYR A 159 -5.63 10.68 -8.10
CA TYR A 159 -4.18 10.65 -8.09
C TYR A 159 -3.58 10.54 -9.50
N LEU A 160 -4.22 9.81 -10.42
CA LEU A 160 -3.81 9.79 -11.82
C LEU A 160 -3.91 11.18 -12.46
N ASP A 161 -5.04 11.86 -12.23
CA ASP A 161 -5.28 13.21 -12.78
C ASP A 161 -4.30 14.22 -12.16
N ALA A 162 -4.08 14.15 -10.84
CA ALA A 162 -3.14 15.01 -10.14
C ALA A 162 -1.69 14.76 -10.55
N GLY A 163 -1.29 13.48 -10.67
CA GLY A 163 0.05 13.09 -11.10
C GLY A 163 0.36 13.62 -12.50
N LYS A 164 -0.56 13.45 -13.46
CA LYS A 164 -0.45 14.03 -14.79
C LYS A 164 -0.36 15.55 -14.78
N THR A 165 -1.18 16.21 -13.95
CA THR A 165 -1.18 17.66 -13.85
C THR A 165 0.16 18.18 -13.31
N THR A 166 0.71 17.52 -12.30
CA THR A 166 1.94 17.95 -11.61
C THR A 166 3.22 17.58 -12.38
N PHE A 167 3.29 16.38 -12.93
CA PHE A 167 4.54 15.85 -13.52
C PHE A 167 4.45 15.65 -15.05
N GLY A 168 3.31 15.93 -15.68
CA GLY A 168 3.13 15.79 -17.13
C GLY A 168 3.43 14.38 -17.62
N ASP A 169 4.20 14.29 -18.70
CA ASP A 169 4.61 13.03 -19.31
C ASP A 169 5.55 12.20 -18.43
N ALA A 170 6.18 12.80 -17.42
CA ALA A 170 7.00 12.06 -16.48
C ALA A 170 6.15 11.20 -15.53
N PHE A 171 4.84 11.46 -15.37
CA PHE A 171 3.99 10.64 -14.51
C PHE A 171 3.60 9.33 -15.18
N VAL A 172 3.97 8.20 -14.56
CA VAL A 172 3.74 6.87 -15.12
C VAL A 172 2.66 6.05 -14.44
N GLY A 173 2.22 6.42 -13.24
CA GLY A 173 1.03 5.81 -12.63
C GLY A 173 1.05 5.70 -11.10
N VAL A 174 0.20 4.81 -10.61
CA VAL A 174 0.01 4.52 -9.18
C VAL A 174 0.20 3.02 -8.96
N ARG A 175 1.04 2.64 -8.01
CA ARG A 175 1.09 1.28 -7.46
C ARG A 175 0.14 1.22 -6.28
N LEU A 176 -0.79 0.28 -6.34
CA LEU A 176 -1.74 0.05 -5.26
C LEU A 176 -1.31 -1.21 -4.50
N LEU A 177 -0.80 -0.99 -3.30
CA LEU A 177 -0.08 -1.98 -2.51
C LEU A 177 -0.93 -2.45 -1.35
N THR A 178 -1.44 -3.68 -1.47
CA THR A 178 -2.19 -4.30 -0.39
C THR A 178 -1.25 -5.06 0.53
N LEU A 179 -0.82 -4.42 1.61
CA LEU A 179 -0.01 -5.04 2.66
C LEU A 179 -0.81 -6.22 3.26
N GLY A 180 -0.19 -7.38 3.29
CA GLY A 180 -0.81 -8.67 3.64
C GLY A 180 -1.44 -9.42 2.46
N ASN A 181 -1.71 -8.78 1.32
CA ASN A 181 -2.25 -9.41 0.10
C ASN A 181 -1.38 -9.17 -1.14
N ARG A 182 -0.27 -9.89 -1.26
CA ARG A 182 0.63 -9.72 -2.41
C ARG A 182 -0.08 -9.90 -3.76
N ARG A 183 -1.05 -10.80 -3.85
CA ARG A 183 -1.81 -11.07 -5.09
C ARG A 183 -2.81 -9.98 -5.47
N ALA A 184 -3.12 -9.06 -4.56
CA ALA A 184 -4.02 -7.93 -4.85
C ALA A 184 -3.26 -6.64 -5.16
N CYS A 185 -1.92 -6.70 -5.21
CA CYS A 185 -1.12 -5.56 -5.59
C CYS A 185 -1.15 -5.37 -7.11
N ILE A 186 -1.49 -4.17 -7.55
CA ILE A 186 -1.60 -3.82 -8.97
C ILE A 186 -0.90 -2.51 -9.27
N THR A 187 -0.59 -2.30 -10.54
CA THR A 187 -0.16 -1.02 -11.09
C THR A 187 -1.31 -0.47 -11.93
N ILE A 188 -1.61 0.82 -11.76
CA ILE A 188 -2.51 1.56 -12.64
C ILE A 188 -1.66 2.62 -13.33
N THR A 189 -1.44 2.46 -14.63
CA THR A 189 -0.62 3.38 -15.41
C THR A 189 -1.29 4.75 -15.53
N SER A 190 -0.54 5.76 -15.97
CA SER A 190 -1.09 7.10 -16.22
C SER A 190 -2.25 7.07 -17.22
N ASN A 191 -2.25 6.21 -18.23
CA ASN A 191 -3.40 6.06 -19.15
C ASN A 191 -4.56 5.20 -18.60
N GLY A 192 -4.46 4.70 -17.37
CA GLY A 192 -5.51 3.93 -16.70
C GLY A 192 -5.50 2.42 -16.98
N LEU A 193 -4.46 1.90 -17.63
CA LEU A 193 -4.26 0.46 -17.79
C LEU A 193 -3.94 -0.18 -16.43
N ILE A 194 -4.57 -1.31 -16.14
CA ILE A 194 -4.37 -2.07 -14.90
C ILE A 194 -3.49 -3.28 -15.19
N GLU A 195 -2.40 -3.41 -14.45
CA GLU A 195 -1.42 -4.48 -14.58
C GLU A 195 -1.16 -5.15 -13.22
N ASP A 196 -0.74 -6.41 -13.24
CA ASP A 196 -0.17 -7.04 -12.04
C ASP A 196 1.12 -6.30 -11.64
N LEU A 197 1.26 -5.97 -10.35
CA LEU A 197 2.41 -5.21 -9.88
C LEU A 197 3.74 -5.87 -10.26
N HIS A 198 3.85 -7.19 -10.12
CA HIS A 198 5.11 -7.92 -10.25
C HIS A 198 5.52 -8.18 -11.69
N THR A 199 4.59 -8.04 -12.64
CA THR A 199 4.89 -8.09 -14.08
C THR A 199 5.02 -6.69 -14.71
N SER A 200 4.50 -5.65 -14.06
CA SER A 200 4.55 -4.27 -14.54
C SER A 200 5.99 -3.69 -14.59
N PRO A 201 6.23 -2.63 -15.38
CA PRO A 201 7.49 -1.90 -15.37
C PRO A 201 7.84 -1.26 -14.00
N LEU A 202 6.84 -1.02 -13.14
CA LEU A 202 7.01 -0.45 -11.80
C LEU A 202 7.23 -1.52 -10.72
N ALA A 203 7.41 -2.78 -11.12
CA ALA A 203 7.73 -3.86 -10.21
C ALA A 203 9.04 -3.55 -9.47
N PRO A 204 9.10 -3.73 -8.13
CA PRO A 204 10.29 -3.49 -7.32
C PRO A 204 11.58 -4.12 -7.90
N ALA A 205 11.51 -5.35 -8.41
CA ALA A 205 12.67 -6.04 -8.97
C ALA A 205 13.08 -5.54 -10.38
N ARG A 206 12.13 -5.02 -11.18
CA ARG A 206 12.37 -4.71 -12.61
C ARG A 206 12.95 -3.33 -12.85
N LEU A 207 12.81 -2.43 -11.88
CA LEU A 207 13.36 -1.07 -11.95
C LEU A 207 14.91 -1.05 -12.08
N HIS A 208 15.62 -2.14 -11.72
CA HIS A 208 17.06 -2.31 -11.97
C HIS A 208 17.45 -2.63 -13.43
N LEU A 209 16.53 -3.14 -14.26
CA LEU A 209 16.87 -3.81 -15.52
C LEU A 209 17.00 -2.87 -16.74
N ARG A 210 17.05 -1.55 -16.54
CA ARG A 210 17.14 -0.56 -17.64
C ARG A 210 18.40 0.30 -17.61
N GLY A 211 19.51 -0.25 -17.09
CA GLY A 211 20.76 0.49 -16.89
C GLY A 211 22.04 -0.20 -17.36
N VAL A 212 21.98 -1.28 -18.15
CA VAL A 212 23.17 -1.83 -18.83
C VAL A 212 22.76 -2.35 -20.22
N ALA A 213 22.98 -1.53 -21.23
CA ALA A 213 23.25 -1.91 -22.61
C ALA A 213 24.30 -0.95 -23.15
#